data_AF-A0A968SJH3-F1
#
_entry.id   AF-A0A968SJH3-F1
#
_cell.length_a   1.000
_cell.length_b   1.000
_cell.length_c   1.000
_cell.angle_alpha   90.00
_cell.angle_beta   90.00
_cell.angle_gamma   90.00
#
_symmetry.space_group_name_H-M   'P 1'
#
loop_
_entity.id
_entity.type
_entity.pdbx_description
1 polymer ?
#
loop_
_entity_poly.entity_id
_entity_poly.type
_entity_poly.pdbx_seq_one_letter_code
_entity_poly.pdbx_strand_id
1 'polypeptide(L)'
;MMVIPAIDILDGKCVRLYQGDYAISEVFNDDPVAVAQQWADQGATRLHLVDLDGAKQGRVVNGKIIAAIGDRVKIPIQVGGGLRDWRSVTQVLGLGVTQVILGTAAVKQPELVGQLCGEFPGQILVGIDARNGKVATDGWLETSEVVATTLGQTMANLGAAGIIYTDIHRDGTLSGANIPALREMAEAIDLPDLGIALGLLIAAAGVALWQQTGLVWLVLSTTSRTIAQIIVFSYLLAIVFALRTPLATGLALAGLISVSAIVLTNRVPQKQRSWLPLTGVILATTTLTTTGYAVLLVIRPVDWYDPQYWLPIGWF
;
A
#
# COMPACT_ATOMS: atom_id res chain seq x y z
N MET A 1 -6.70 12.52 -1.43
CA MET A 1 -6.85 11.92 -0.09
C MET A 1 -8.31 11.51 0.09
N MET A 2 -8.58 10.32 0.62
CA MET A 2 -9.94 9.82 0.88
C MET A 2 -10.20 9.90 2.38
N VAL A 3 -11.28 10.55 2.79
CA VAL A 3 -11.71 10.60 4.21
C VAL A 3 -12.79 9.54 4.40
N ILE A 4 -12.59 8.65 5.37
CA ILE A 4 -13.49 7.51 5.63
C ILE A 4 -14.05 7.66 7.05
N PRO A 5 -15.34 8.00 7.22
CA PRO A 5 -15.97 8.04 8.53
C PRO A 5 -15.97 6.66 9.19
N ALA A 6 -15.64 6.63 10.48
CA ALA A 6 -15.67 5.45 11.32
C ALA A 6 -16.90 5.42 12.23
N ILE A 7 -17.49 4.24 12.42
CA ILE A 7 -18.57 3.99 13.37
C ILE A 7 -18.19 2.76 14.19
N ASP A 8 -17.91 2.96 15.47
CA ASP A 8 -17.67 1.87 16.41
C ASP A 8 -18.98 1.49 17.08
N ILE A 9 -19.31 0.19 17.04
CA ILE A 9 -20.57 -0.36 17.55
C ILE A 9 -20.29 -1.18 18.80
N LEU A 10 -20.87 -0.76 19.92
CA LEU A 10 -20.82 -1.45 21.20
C LEU A 10 -22.21 -1.45 21.84
N ASP A 11 -22.68 -2.61 22.29
CA ASP A 11 -24.02 -2.82 22.85
C ASP A 11 -25.14 -2.29 21.90
N GLY A 12 -24.89 -2.40 20.59
CA GLY A 12 -25.80 -1.94 19.53
C GLY A 12 -25.86 -0.43 19.31
N LYS A 13 -24.97 0.35 19.95
CA LYS A 13 -24.93 1.80 19.90
C LYS A 13 -23.63 2.31 19.30
N CYS A 14 -23.63 3.55 18.82
CA CYS A 14 -22.41 4.20 18.36
C CYS A 14 -21.64 4.76 19.55
N VAL A 15 -20.42 4.28 19.74
CA VAL A 15 -19.57 4.67 20.86
C VAL A 15 -18.23 5.21 20.41
N ARG A 16 -17.56 5.93 21.31
CA ARG A 16 -16.14 6.23 21.21
C ARG A 16 -15.45 5.73 22.47
N LEU A 17 -14.39 4.95 22.30
CA LEU A 17 -13.53 4.54 23.41
C LEU A 17 -12.43 5.57 23.61
N TYR A 18 -12.09 5.88 24.86
CA TYR A 18 -10.87 6.64 25.15
C TYR A 18 -9.68 5.67 25.14
N GLN A 19 -8.78 5.81 24.16
CA GLN A 19 -7.62 4.94 23.98
C GLN A 19 -7.97 3.43 23.97
N GLY A 20 -9.13 3.09 23.39
CA GLY A 20 -9.60 1.70 23.30
C GLY A 20 -10.03 1.06 24.62
N ASP A 21 -10.14 1.83 25.71
CA ASP A 21 -10.61 1.31 26.99
C ASP A 21 -12.14 1.17 27.00
N TYR A 22 -12.62 -0.07 27.04
CA TYR A 22 -14.05 -0.40 27.11
C TYR A 22 -14.72 0.12 28.39
N ALA A 23 -13.97 0.37 29.47
CA ALA A 23 -14.51 0.95 30.69
C ALA A 23 -14.77 2.46 30.56
N ILE A 24 -14.16 3.11 29.57
CA ILE A 24 -14.26 4.54 29.32
C ILE A 24 -14.84 4.75 27.91
N SER A 25 -16.15 4.47 27.81
CA SER A 25 -16.92 4.67 26.58
C SER A 25 -17.87 5.85 26.69
N GLU A 26 -17.96 6.62 25.61
CA GLU A 26 -18.97 7.66 25.43
C GLU A 26 -19.93 7.23 24.32
N VAL A 27 -21.22 7.16 24.62
CA VAL A 27 -22.27 6.93 23.62
C VAL A 27 -22.59 8.25 22.95
N PHE A 28 -22.39 8.33 21.63
CA PHE A 28 -22.70 9.53 20.87
C PHE A 28 -24.00 9.42 20.06
N ASN A 29 -24.46 8.20 19.77
CA ASN A 29 -25.75 7.95 19.13
C ASN A 29 -26.25 6.53 19.42
N ASP A 30 -27.57 6.36 19.52
CA ASP A 30 -28.20 5.06 19.76
C ASP A 30 -28.57 4.31 18.46
N ASP A 31 -28.47 4.94 17.29
CA ASP A 31 -28.85 4.35 15.99
C ASP A 31 -27.68 4.37 14.98
N PRO A 32 -26.87 3.30 14.90
CA PRO A 32 -25.80 3.16 13.91
C PRO A 32 -26.25 3.21 12.46
N VAL A 33 -27.48 2.78 12.17
CA VAL A 33 -28.02 2.80 10.80
C VAL A 33 -28.31 4.23 10.36
N ALA A 34 -28.90 5.03 11.24
CA ALA A 34 -29.13 6.46 10.98
C ALA A 34 -27.80 7.23 10.81
N VAL A 35 -26.80 6.95 11.64
CA VAL A 35 -25.47 7.59 11.53
C VAL A 35 -24.79 7.21 10.21
N ALA A 36 -24.85 5.95 9.80
CA ALA A 36 -24.29 5.51 8.52
C ALA A 36 -24.95 6.22 7.33
N GLN A 37 -26.29 6.35 7.35
CA GLN A 37 -27.03 7.10 6.32
C GLN A 37 -26.62 8.57 6.32
N GLN A 38 -26.51 9.19 7.50
CA GLN A 38 -26.11 10.59 7.63
C GLN A 38 -24.72 10.84 7.00
N TRP A 39 -23.75 9.94 7.19
CA TRP A 39 -22.45 10.05 6.54
C TRP A 39 -22.53 9.91 5.03
N ALA A 40 -23.31 8.96 4.53
CA ALA A 40 -23.54 8.80 3.09
C ALA A 40 -24.19 10.07 2.48
N ASP A 41 -25.21 10.64 3.14
CA ASP A 41 -25.89 11.86 2.71
C ASP A 41 -24.97 13.09 2.71
N GLN A 42 -23.95 13.10 3.57
CA GLN A 42 -22.91 14.13 3.60
C GLN A 42 -21.79 13.92 2.58
N GLY A 43 -21.88 12.87 1.74
CA GLY A 43 -20.93 12.62 0.66
C GLY A 43 -19.76 11.72 1.02
N ALA A 44 -19.84 10.96 2.11
CA ALA A 44 -18.86 9.91 2.39
C ALA A 44 -18.80 8.92 1.21
N THR A 45 -17.59 8.59 0.76
CA THR A 45 -17.40 7.65 -0.37
C THR A 45 -17.18 6.21 0.08
N ARG A 46 -17.05 6.00 1.40
CA ARG A 46 -16.84 4.71 2.05
C ARG A 46 -17.12 4.84 3.55
N LEU A 47 -17.55 3.76 4.21
CA LEU A 47 -17.69 3.68 5.66
C LEU A 47 -16.74 2.66 6.26
N HIS A 48 -16.19 2.97 7.43
CA HIS A 48 -15.46 2.05 8.29
C HIS A 48 -16.32 1.69 9.51
N LEU A 49 -16.61 0.41 9.72
CA LEU A 49 -17.38 -0.06 10.87
C LEU A 49 -16.52 -0.98 11.74
N VAL A 50 -16.64 -0.85 13.05
CA VAL A 50 -15.97 -1.75 14.00
C VAL A 50 -17.01 -2.37 14.92
N ASP A 51 -17.14 -3.70 14.89
CA ASP A 51 -17.91 -4.46 15.87
C ASP A 51 -17.04 -4.64 17.14
N LEU A 52 -17.16 -3.72 18.11
CA LEU A 52 -16.37 -3.75 19.34
C LEU A 52 -16.78 -4.92 20.24
N ASP A 53 -18.07 -5.26 20.29
CA ASP A 53 -18.53 -6.47 20.97
C ASP A 53 -17.87 -7.71 20.36
N GLY A 54 -17.81 -7.76 19.03
CA GLY A 54 -17.17 -8.84 18.32
C GLY A 54 -15.67 -8.88 18.49
N ALA A 55 -14.99 -7.72 18.51
CA ALA A 55 -13.56 -7.62 18.81
C ALA A 55 -13.24 -8.21 20.19
N LYS A 56 -14.07 -7.91 21.20
CA LYS A 56 -13.94 -8.42 22.57
C LYS A 56 -14.26 -9.92 22.69
N GLN A 57 -15.33 -10.38 22.04
CA GLN A 57 -15.82 -11.76 22.17
C GLN A 57 -15.16 -12.74 21.17
N GLY A 58 -14.47 -12.24 20.15
CA GLY A 58 -13.83 -13.05 19.10
C GLY A 58 -14.78 -13.68 18.09
N ARG A 59 -15.99 -13.12 17.93
CA ARG A 59 -17.01 -13.57 16.99
C ARG A 59 -17.89 -12.39 16.58
N VAL A 60 -18.55 -12.45 15.44
CA VAL A 60 -19.49 -11.38 15.02
C VAL A 60 -20.68 -11.32 15.98
N VAL A 61 -20.94 -10.15 16.56
CA VAL A 61 -22.05 -9.90 17.50
C VAL A 61 -23.07 -8.97 16.87
N ASN A 62 -22.63 -7.86 16.27
CA ASN A 62 -23.51 -6.82 15.72
C ASN A 62 -23.91 -7.05 14.25
N GLY A 63 -23.89 -8.31 13.79
CA GLY A 63 -24.15 -8.67 12.39
C GLY A 63 -25.49 -8.19 11.84
N LYS A 64 -26.55 -8.15 12.66
CA LYS A 64 -27.86 -7.61 12.22
C LYS A 64 -27.81 -6.11 11.91
N ILE A 65 -27.06 -5.34 12.71
CA ILE A 65 -26.89 -3.90 12.50
C ILE A 65 -26.03 -3.66 11.26
N ILE A 66 -24.95 -4.42 11.11
CA ILE A 66 -24.08 -4.35 9.92
C ILE A 66 -24.87 -4.63 8.64
N ALA A 67 -25.71 -5.67 8.64
CA ALA A 67 -26.59 -5.98 7.50
C ALA A 67 -27.58 -4.84 7.20
N ALA A 68 -28.22 -4.28 8.24
CA ALA A 68 -29.14 -3.15 8.07
C ALA A 68 -28.43 -1.91 7.49
N ILE A 69 -27.17 -1.66 7.87
CA ILE A 69 -26.36 -0.61 7.26
C ILE A 69 -26.09 -0.94 5.78
N GLY A 70 -25.64 -2.16 5.47
CA GLY A 70 -25.36 -2.62 4.10
C GLY A 70 -26.55 -2.53 3.16
N ASP A 71 -27.77 -2.79 3.65
CA ASP A 71 -28.99 -2.63 2.87
C ASP A 71 -29.31 -1.15 2.59
N ARG A 72 -29.06 -0.29 3.59
CA ARG A 72 -29.43 1.13 3.60
C ARG A 72 -28.51 2.00 2.76
N VAL A 73 -27.19 1.89 2.95
CA VAL A 73 -26.22 2.76 2.26
C VAL A 73 -25.72 2.10 0.97
N LYS A 74 -25.44 2.91 -0.06
CA LYS A 74 -24.96 2.42 -1.37
C LYS A 74 -23.48 2.67 -1.62
N ILE A 75 -22.75 3.05 -0.57
CA ILE A 75 -21.30 3.27 -0.60
C ILE A 75 -20.58 2.04 -0.03
N PRO A 76 -19.35 1.74 -0.49
CA PRO A 76 -18.55 0.64 0.05
C PRO A 76 -18.40 0.70 1.57
N ILE A 77 -18.53 -0.45 2.21
CA ILE A 77 -18.37 -0.63 3.65
C ILE A 77 -17.15 -1.54 3.89
N GLN A 78 -16.30 -1.15 4.84
CA GLN A 78 -15.29 -2.01 5.43
C GLN A 78 -15.64 -2.31 6.89
N VAL A 79 -15.53 -3.57 7.30
CA VAL A 79 -15.92 -4.00 8.65
C VAL A 79 -14.81 -4.76 9.35
N GLY A 80 -14.47 -4.34 10.57
CA GLY A 80 -13.60 -5.06 11.50
C GLY A 80 -14.34 -5.51 12.76
N GLY A 81 -13.67 -6.36 13.55
CA GLY A 81 -14.18 -6.82 14.86
C GLY A 81 -14.61 -8.29 14.86
N GLY A 82 -13.89 -9.14 15.60
CA GLY A 82 -14.28 -10.52 15.86
C GLY A 82 -14.10 -11.52 14.71
N LEU A 83 -13.40 -11.13 13.64
CA LEU A 83 -13.14 -11.99 12.47
C LEU A 83 -11.88 -12.83 12.70
N ARG A 84 -12.08 -14.08 13.14
CA ARG A 84 -11.00 -15.00 13.55
C ARG A 84 -10.95 -16.31 12.76
N ASP A 85 -11.94 -16.56 11.91
CA ASP A 85 -12.06 -17.78 11.13
C ASP A 85 -12.70 -17.50 9.76
N TRP A 86 -12.65 -18.50 8.89
CA TRP A 86 -13.22 -18.41 7.55
C TRP A 86 -14.73 -18.09 7.55
N ARG A 87 -15.47 -18.73 8.47
CA ARG A 87 -16.92 -18.63 8.55
C ARG A 87 -17.38 -17.21 8.85
N SER A 88 -16.73 -16.55 9.82
CA SER A 88 -17.02 -15.17 10.19
C SER A 88 -16.73 -14.19 9.06
N VAL A 89 -15.64 -14.40 8.31
CA VAL A 89 -15.32 -13.59 7.12
C VAL A 89 -16.38 -13.74 6.03
N THR A 90 -16.71 -14.97 5.64
CA THR A 90 -17.76 -15.22 4.63
C THR A 90 -19.11 -14.69 5.08
N GLN A 91 -19.44 -14.84 6.36
CA GLN A 91 -20.67 -14.31 6.93
C GLN A 91 -20.74 -12.80 6.76
N VAL A 92 -19.70 -12.04 7.13
CA VAL A 92 -19.72 -10.57 7.08
C VAL A 92 -19.73 -10.05 5.65
N LEU A 93 -18.94 -10.63 4.75
CA LEU A 93 -18.98 -10.27 3.32
C LEU A 93 -20.38 -10.47 2.72
N GLY A 94 -21.12 -11.49 3.19
CA GLY A 94 -22.50 -11.74 2.79
C GLY A 94 -23.53 -10.71 3.28
N LEU A 95 -23.16 -9.76 4.14
CA LEU A 95 -24.06 -8.73 4.69
C LEU A 95 -24.10 -7.43 3.88
N GLY A 96 -23.61 -7.44 2.65
CA GLY A 96 -23.45 -6.22 1.83
C GLY A 96 -22.16 -5.45 2.14
N VAL A 97 -21.18 -6.11 2.78
CA VAL A 97 -19.88 -5.54 3.10
C VAL A 97 -18.90 -5.82 1.96
N THR A 98 -18.23 -4.78 1.48
CA THR A 98 -17.23 -4.89 0.40
C THR A 98 -15.87 -5.36 0.87
N GLN A 99 -15.48 -5.05 2.11
CA GLN A 99 -14.16 -5.40 2.66
C GLN A 99 -14.24 -5.78 4.13
N VAL A 100 -13.44 -6.76 4.54
CA VAL A 100 -13.30 -7.16 5.94
C VAL A 100 -11.91 -6.83 6.46
N ILE A 101 -11.81 -6.54 7.75
CA ILE A 101 -10.57 -6.14 8.41
C ILE A 101 -10.17 -7.22 9.42
N LEU A 102 -9.04 -7.87 9.18
CA LEU A 102 -8.46 -8.89 10.05
C LEU A 102 -7.36 -8.27 10.91
N GLY A 103 -7.56 -8.23 12.22
CA GLY A 103 -6.55 -7.76 13.17
C GLY A 103 -5.82 -8.91 13.86
N THR A 104 -6.44 -9.46 14.92
CA THR A 104 -5.85 -10.56 15.71
C THR A 104 -5.50 -11.80 14.87
N ALA A 105 -6.29 -12.12 13.84
CA ALA A 105 -6.01 -13.24 12.95
C ALA A 105 -4.70 -13.05 12.16
N ALA A 106 -4.33 -11.81 11.80
CA ALA A 106 -3.07 -11.54 11.10
C ALA A 106 -1.83 -11.90 11.92
N VAL A 107 -1.92 -11.76 13.25
CA VAL A 107 -0.83 -12.12 14.17
C VAL A 107 -0.87 -13.61 14.51
N LYS A 108 -2.04 -14.13 14.90
CA LYS A 108 -2.15 -15.50 15.44
C LYS A 108 -2.24 -16.58 14.36
N GLN A 109 -2.75 -16.24 13.17
CA GLN A 109 -3.05 -17.17 12.08
C GLN A 109 -2.74 -16.56 10.69
N PRO A 110 -1.48 -16.18 10.39
CA PRO A 110 -1.13 -15.54 9.13
C PRO A 110 -1.45 -16.41 7.89
N GLU A 111 -1.36 -17.73 8.01
CA GLU A 111 -1.73 -18.66 6.93
C GLU A 111 -3.21 -18.55 6.54
N LEU A 112 -4.11 -18.39 7.52
CA LEU A 112 -5.54 -18.17 7.26
C LEU A 112 -5.74 -16.86 6.48
N VAL A 113 -5.01 -15.79 6.83
CA VAL A 113 -5.08 -14.52 6.10
C VAL A 113 -4.66 -14.70 4.65
N GLY A 114 -3.55 -15.39 4.39
CA GLY A 114 -3.11 -15.68 3.02
C GLY A 114 -4.13 -16.48 2.21
N GLN A 115 -4.76 -17.49 2.81
CA GLN A 115 -5.82 -18.26 2.15
C GLN A 115 -7.04 -17.38 1.83
N LEU A 116 -7.46 -16.52 2.76
CA LEU A 116 -8.58 -15.59 2.56
C LEU A 116 -8.27 -14.54 1.50
N CYS A 117 -7.03 -14.02 1.44
CA CYS A 117 -6.61 -13.10 0.38
C CYS A 117 -6.67 -13.75 -1.01
N GLY A 118 -6.30 -15.03 -1.10
CA GLY A 118 -6.40 -15.80 -2.34
C GLY A 118 -7.84 -16.04 -2.80
N GLU A 119 -8.74 -16.37 -1.87
CA GLU A 119 -10.16 -16.61 -2.17
C GLU A 119 -10.95 -15.33 -2.44
N PHE A 120 -10.67 -14.27 -1.68
CA PHE A 120 -11.40 -12.99 -1.72
C PHE A 120 -10.47 -11.83 -2.12
N PRO A 121 -9.89 -11.85 -3.34
CA PRO A 121 -8.93 -10.84 -3.77
C PRO A 121 -9.55 -9.44 -3.73
N GLY A 122 -8.81 -8.48 -3.18
CA GLY A 122 -9.27 -7.09 -3.02
C GLY A 122 -10.25 -6.85 -1.86
N GLN A 123 -10.71 -7.90 -1.18
CA GLN A 123 -11.73 -7.79 -0.11
C GLN A 123 -11.15 -7.91 1.31
N ILE A 124 -9.90 -8.34 1.46
CA ILE A 124 -9.24 -8.53 2.76
C ILE A 124 -8.33 -7.35 3.07
N LEU A 125 -8.62 -6.63 4.15
CA LEU A 125 -7.77 -5.62 4.77
C LEU A 125 -7.18 -6.16 6.07
N VAL A 126 -6.04 -5.63 6.49
CA VAL A 126 -5.44 -5.98 7.79
C VAL A 126 -5.36 -4.74 8.69
N GLY A 127 -5.88 -4.88 9.90
CA GLY A 127 -5.76 -3.87 10.96
C GLY A 127 -4.53 -4.15 11.82
N ILE A 128 -3.64 -3.17 11.93
CA ILE A 128 -2.44 -3.24 12.77
C ILE A 128 -2.52 -2.11 13.79
N ASP A 129 -2.93 -2.49 15.01
CA ASP A 129 -2.93 -1.59 16.14
C ASP A 129 -1.58 -1.70 16.85
N ALA A 130 -0.85 -0.59 16.95
CA ALA A 130 0.52 -0.57 17.44
C ALA A 130 0.64 0.23 18.74
N ARG A 131 1.40 -0.34 19.68
CA ARG A 131 1.85 0.31 20.92
C ARG A 131 3.38 0.31 20.91
N ASN A 132 3.98 1.48 20.81
CA ASN A 132 5.45 1.64 20.72
C ASN A 132 6.08 0.80 19.60
N GLY A 133 5.44 0.76 18.42
CA GLY A 133 5.93 0.02 17.24
C GLY A 133 5.71 -1.50 17.28
N LYS A 134 5.13 -2.04 18.37
CA LYS A 134 4.74 -3.45 18.49
C LYS A 134 3.24 -3.64 18.36
N VAL A 135 2.82 -4.76 17.79
CA VAL A 135 1.40 -5.05 17.52
C VAL A 135 0.68 -5.44 18.81
N ALA A 136 -0.45 -4.81 19.06
CA ALA A 136 -1.40 -5.20 20.10
C ALA A 136 -2.52 -6.06 19.50
N THR A 137 -2.97 -7.07 20.24
CA THR A 137 -4.03 -8.00 19.83
C THR A 137 -5.18 -8.04 20.84
N ASP A 138 -6.26 -8.74 20.48
CA ASP A 138 -7.43 -8.97 21.34
C ASP A 138 -8.07 -7.69 21.90
N GLY A 139 -8.28 -6.70 21.02
CA GLY A 139 -8.87 -5.42 21.43
C GLY A 139 -7.95 -4.61 22.35
N TRP A 140 -6.64 -4.69 22.12
CA TRP A 140 -5.57 -3.93 22.79
C TRP A 140 -5.23 -4.39 24.21
N LEU A 141 -5.75 -5.57 24.59
CA LEU A 141 -5.51 -6.20 25.89
C LEU A 141 -4.13 -6.88 25.96
N GLU A 142 -3.63 -7.42 24.85
CA GLU A 142 -2.34 -8.10 24.77
C GLU A 142 -1.37 -7.31 23.87
N THR A 143 -0.15 -7.06 24.33
CA THR A 143 0.94 -6.56 23.47
C THR A 143 1.78 -7.75 23.04
N SER A 144 1.90 -7.98 21.73
CA SER A 144 2.79 -9.02 21.19
C SER A 144 4.24 -8.51 21.07
N GLU A 145 5.17 -9.44 20.85
CA GLU A 145 6.56 -9.10 20.49
C GLU A 145 6.74 -8.79 19.00
N VAL A 146 5.66 -8.86 18.21
CA VAL A 146 5.71 -8.66 16.76
C VAL A 146 5.84 -7.18 16.43
N VAL A 147 6.82 -6.84 15.59
CA VAL A 147 7.01 -5.48 15.09
C VAL A 147 5.93 -5.16 14.04
N ALA A 148 5.29 -4.00 14.17
CA ALA A 148 4.16 -3.61 13.32
C ALA A 148 4.53 -3.57 11.84
N THR A 149 5.66 -2.96 11.48
CA THR A 149 6.12 -2.86 10.09
C THR A 149 6.44 -4.22 9.47
N THR A 150 7.05 -5.13 10.22
CA THR A 150 7.29 -6.52 9.78
C THR A 150 5.98 -7.26 9.51
N LEU A 151 4.97 -7.09 10.37
CA LEU A 151 3.65 -7.67 10.13
C LEU A 151 3.00 -7.07 8.89
N GLY A 152 3.04 -5.75 8.73
CA GLY A 152 2.51 -5.05 7.56
C GLY A 152 3.10 -5.59 6.26
N GLN A 153 4.44 -5.72 6.21
CA GLN A 153 5.13 -6.29 5.05
C GLN A 153 4.71 -7.74 4.78
N THR A 154 4.60 -8.55 5.82
CA THR A 154 4.17 -9.95 5.70
C THR A 154 2.76 -10.03 5.10
N MET A 155 1.83 -9.19 5.58
CA MET A 155 0.44 -9.19 5.13
C MET A 155 0.29 -8.66 3.71
N ALA A 156 1.08 -7.65 3.34
CA ALA A 156 1.17 -7.18 1.96
C ALA A 156 1.63 -8.31 1.01
N ASN A 157 2.68 -9.04 1.39
CA ASN A 157 3.19 -10.18 0.61
C ASN A 157 2.19 -11.34 0.50
N LEU A 158 1.31 -11.50 1.49
CA LEU A 158 0.22 -12.49 1.47
C LEU A 158 -1.01 -12.03 0.65
N GLY A 159 -0.99 -10.82 0.09
CA GLY A 159 -2.03 -10.32 -0.80
C GLY A 159 -3.14 -9.51 -0.10
N ALA A 160 -2.90 -8.98 1.10
CA ALA A 160 -3.83 -8.04 1.72
C ALA A 160 -4.03 -6.80 0.82
N ALA A 161 -5.27 -6.38 0.64
CA ALA A 161 -5.64 -5.24 -0.22
C ALA A 161 -5.28 -3.87 0.38
N GLY A 162 -4.97 -3.82 1.67
CA GLY A 162 -4.60 -2.61 2.36
C GLY A 162 -4.33 -2.86 3.85
N ILE A 163 -3.54 -1.96 4.43
CA ILE A 163 -3.24 -1.94 5.87
C ILE A 163 -3.91 -0.73 6.50
N ILE A 164 -4.61 -0.97 7.61
CA ILE A 164 -5.12 0.07 8.49
C ILE A 164 -4.21 0.09 9.70
N TYR A 165 -3.47 1.18 9.88
CA TYR A 165 -2.52 1.33 10.99
C TYR A 165 -3.08 2.29 12.04
N THR A 166 -3.14 1.83 13.29
CA THR A 166 -3.60 2.63 14.41
C THR A 166 -2.47 2.77 15.44
N ASP A 167 -2.09 4.01 15.78
CA ASP A 167 -1.26 4.25 16.95
C ASP A 167 -2.16 4.39 18.18
N ILE A 168 -2.13 3.38 19.04
CA ILE A 168 -2.97 3.28 20.25
C ILE A 168 -2.77 4.47 21.19
N HIS A 169 -1.56 5.05 21.26
CA HIS A 169 -1.31 6.18 22.16
C HIS A 169 -1.95 7.49 21.68
N ARG A 170 -2.18 7.61 20.36
CA ARG A 170 -2.78 8.78 19.74
C ARG A 170 -4.28 8.65 19.60
N ASP A 171 -4.78 7.43 19.51
CA ASP A 171 -6.19 7.21 19.25
C ASP A 171 -7.09 7.74 20.38
N GLY A 172 -8.19 8.38 19.98
CA GLY A 172 -9.10 9.05 20.90
C GLY A 172 -8.57 10.32 21.59
N THR A 173 -7.29 10.69 21.46
CA THR A 173 -6.68 11.83 22.19
C THR A 173 -6.82 13.20 21.54
N LEU A 174 -7.28 13.27 20.28
CA LEU A 174 -7.32 14.51 19.47
C LEU A 174 -5.94 15.17 19.23
N SER A 175 -4.83 14.47 19.49
CA SER A 175 -3.48 15.00 19.32
C SER A 175 -2.91 14.88 17.91
N GLY A 176 -3.75 14.55 16.92
CA GLY A 176 -3.37 14.24 15.55
C GLY A 176 -2.76 12.84 15.38
N ALA A 177 -2.61 12.41 14.12
CA ALA A 177 -2.04 11.10 13.83
C ALA A 177 -0.51 11.06 13.96
N ASN A 178 0.03 9.87 14.20
CA ASN A 178 1.48 9.65 14.23
C ASN A 178 2.07 9.56 12.81
N ILE A 179 2.28 10.72 12.18
CA ILE A 179 2.81 10.83 10.81
C ILE A 179 4.15 10.08 10.63
N PRO A 180 5.14 10.17 11.55
CA PRO A 180 6.36 9.38 11.44
C PRO A 180 6.11 7.87 11.37
N ALA A 181 5.28 7.31 12.25
CA ALA A 181 5.00 5.87 12.26
C ALA A 181 4.21 5.43 11.02
N LEU A 182 3.28 6.25 10.54
CA LEU A 182 2.56 5.99 9.29
C LEU A 182 3.49 6.00 8.08
N ARG A 183 4.48 6.90 8.05
CA ARG A 183 5.52 6.91 7.02
C ARG A 183 6.36 5.64 7.09
N GLU A 184 6.79 5.24 8.27
CA GLU A 184 7.58 4.02 8.46
C GLU A 184 6.81 2.78 7.99
N MET A 185 5.53 2.67 8.35
CA MET A 185 4.65 1.60 7.87
C MET A 185 4.52 1.63 6.35
N ALA A 186 4.22 2.80 5.77
CA ALA A 186 4.09 2.96 4.32
C ALA A 186 5.38 2.55 3.60
N GLU A 187 6.55 2.97 4.10
CA GLU A 187 7.84 2.58 3.54
C GLU A 187 8.08 1.07 3.65
N ALA A 188 7.67 0.42 4.74
CA ALA A 188 7.83 -1.02 4.91
C ALA A 188 6.94 -1.87 3.99
N ILE A 189 5.70 -1.45 3.75
CA ILE A 189 4.74 -2.17 2.88
C ILE A 189 4.91 -1.83 1.40
N ASP A 190 5.41 -0.64 1.10
CA ASP A 190 5.63 -0.12 -0.26
C ASP A 190 7.05 -0.42 -0.76
N LEU A 191 7.79 -1.32 -0.09
CA LEU A 191 9.03 -1.88 -0.62
C LEU A 191 8.68 -2.79 -1.80
N PRO A 192 8.91 -2.36 -3.05
CA PRO A 192 8.88 -3.27 -4.17
C PRO A 192 10.20 -4.01 -4.09
N ASP A 193 10.18 -5.24 -3.55
CA ASP A 193 11.07 -6.30 -3.98
C ASP A 193 12.55 -5.87 -4.19
N LEU A 194 13.15 -5.24 -3.16
CA LEU A 194 14.56 -4.84 -3.19
C LEU A 194 15.47 -6.05 -3.51
N GLY A 195 15.04 -7.26 -3.15
CA GLY A 195 15.68 -8.52 -3.53
C GLY A 195 15.62 -8.85 -5.02
N ILE A 196 14.50 -8.56 -5.70
CA ILE A 196 14.38 -8.72 -7.16
C ILE A 196 15.22 -7.66 -7.87
N ALA A 197 15.20 -6.41 -7.39
CA ALA A 197 16.05 -5.35 -7.91
C ALA A 197 17.55 -5.70 -7.78
N LEU A 198 17.97 -6.23 -6.62
CA LEU A 198 19.35 -6.64 -6.37
C LEU A 198 19.74 -7.89 -7.18
N GLY A 199 18.85 -8.88 -7.28
CA GLY A 199 19.06 -10.09 -8.10
C GLY A 199 19.20 -9.76 -9.59
N LEU A 200 18.43 -8.79 -10.09
CA LEU A 200 18.54 -8.29 -11.45
C LEU A 200 19.79 -7.43 -11.67
N LEU A 201 20.24 -6.68 -10.65
CA LEU A 201 21.50 -5.95 -10.71
C LEU A 201 22.70 -6.91 -10.79
N ILE A 202 22.69 -7.99 -10.00
CA ILE A 202 23.70 -9.05 -10.04
C ILE A 202 23.68 -9.78 -11.39
N ALA A 203 22.49 -10.09 -11.92
CA ALA A 203 22.35 -10.69 -13.25
C ALA A 203 22.85 -9.74 -14.37
N ALA A 204 22.53 -8.45 -14.29
CA ALA A 204 23.00 -7.45 -15.25
C ALA A 204 24.52 -7.25 -15.17
N ALA A 205 25.10 -7.22 -13.97
CA ALA A 205 26.55 -7.18 -13.76
C ALA A 205 27.23 -8.46 -14.27
N GLY A 206 26.61 -9.64 -14.07
CA GLY A 206 27.06 -10.91 -14.63
C GLY A 206 27.06 -10.91 -16.16
N VAL A 207 26.01 -10.36 -16.79
CA VAL A 207 25.95 -10.18 -18.24
C VAL A 207 26.99 -9.18 -18.74
N ALA A 208 27.27 -8.11 -18.00
CA ALA A 208 28.30 -7.13 -18.35
C ALA A 208 29.74 -7.67 -18.20
N LEU A 209 30.01 -8.47 -17.16
CA LEU A 209 31.30 -9.18 -17.02
C LEU A 209 31.49 -10.22 -18.12
N TRP A 210 30.41 -10.96 -18.47
CA TRP A 210 30.39 -11.91 -19.57
C TRP A 210 30.67 -11.26 -20.94
N GLN A 211 30.31 -9.98 -21.10
CA GLN A 211 30.63 -9.20 -22.30
C GLN A 211 32.12 -8.82 -22.41
N GLN A 212 32.88 -8.78 -21.32
CA GLN A 212 34.32 -8.43 -21.34
C GLN A 212 35.23 -9.63 -21.62
N THR A 213 34.79 -10.85 -21.35
CA THR A 213 35.63 -12.06 -21.45
C THR A 213 35.73 -12.64 -22.86
N GLY A 214 35.03 -12.07 -23.85
CA GLY A 214 35.21 -12.42 -25.27
C GLY A 214 34.89 -13.87 -25.66
N LEU A 215 34.15 -14.60 -24.82
CA LEU A 215 33.84 -16.01 -25.04
C LEU A 215 32.68 -16.21 -26.05
N VAL A 216 33.09 -16.30 -27.32
CA VAL A 216 32.54 -17.09 -28.44
C VAL A 216 31.08 -16.85 -28.90
N TRP A 217 30.95 -16.07 -29.98
CA TRP A 217 30.31 -16.32 -31.29
C TRP A 217 29.14 -17.31 -31.55
N LEU A 218 28.37 -17.81 -30.58
CA LEU A 218 27.28 -18.75 -30.89
C LEU A 218 25.88 -18.30 -30.40
N VAL A 219 25.05 -17.92 -31.38
CA VAL A 219 23.58 -18.08 -31.42
C VAL A 219 22.84 -17.63 -30.17
N LEU A 220 22.59 -16.33 -30.05
CA LEU A 220 21.31 -15.76 -29.62
C LEU A 220 21.34 -14.30 -30.10
N SER A 221 20.51 -14.06 -31.11
CA SER A 221 20.53 -12.91 -32.01
C SER A 221 20.45 -11.57 -31.28
N THR A 222 20.73 -10.49 -32.01
CA THR A 222 20.41 -9.10 -31.65
C THR A 222 19.11 -8.94 -30.85
N THR A 223 18.12 -9.78 -31.07
CA THR A 223 16.88 -9.91 -30.30
C THR A 223 17.10 -10.15 -28.80
N SER A 224 17.93 -11.10 -28.38
CA SER A 224 18.20 -11.38 -26.96
C SER A 224 18.95 -10.23 -26.28
N ARG A 225 19.80 -9.53 -27.03
CA ARG A 225 20.48 -8.30 -26.58
C ARG A 225 19.48 -7.16 -26.39
N THR A 226 18.56 -6.97 -27.32
CA THR A 226 17.50 -5.95 -27.23
C THR A 226 16.52 -6.24 -26.11
N ILE A 227 16.13 -7.51 -25.91
CA ILE A 227 15.24 -7.93 -24.82
C ILE A 227 15.91 -7.67 -23.45
N ALA A 228 17.18 -8.07 -23.27
CA ALA A 228 17.91 -7.79 -22.04
C ALA A 228 18.05 -6.28 -21.78
N GLN A 229 18.27 -5.46 -22.82
CA GLN A 229 18.33 -4.00 -22.71
C GLN A 229 16.97 -3.38 -22.35
N ILE A 230 15.87 -3.87 -22.93
CA ILE A 230 14.51 -3.41 -22.59
C ILE A 230 14.19 -3.77 -21.14
N ILE A 231 14.53 -4.99 -20.71
CA ILE A 231 14.33 -5.43 -19.32
C ILE A 231 15.13 -4.53 -18.37
N VAL A 232 16.44 -4.38 -18.56
CA VAL A 232 17.28 -3.53 -17.70
C VAL A 232 16.80 -2.08 -17.70
N PHE A 233 16.42 -1.53 -18.85
CA PHE A 233 15.89 -0.17 -18.95
C PHE A 233 14.55 -0.02 -18.22
N SER A 234 13.64 -0.99 -18.35
CA SER A 234 12.35 -0.99 -17.65
C SER A 234 12.52 -1.04 -16.12
N TYR A 235 13.50 -1.79 -15.62
CA TYR A 235 13.80 -1.85 -14.18
C TYR A 235 14.49 -0.58 -13.67
N LEU A 236 15.42 0.01 -14.44
CA LEU A 236 16.02 1.29 -14.08
C LEU A 236 14.99 2.42 -14.07
N LEU A 237 14.02 2.38 -14.99
CA LEU A 237 12.92 3.34 -15.02
C LEU A 237 12.00 3.16 -13.80
N ALA A 238 11.70 1.92 -13.40
CA ALA A 238 10.96 1.62 -12.17
C ALA A 238 11.67 2.14 -10.92
N ILE A 239 13.00 1.97 -10.83
CA ILE A 239 13.82 2.51 -9.73
C ILE A 239 13.77 4.05 -9.73
N VAL A 240 13.89 4.70 -10.89
CA VAL A 240 13.78 6.15 -11.02
C VAL A 240 12.41 6.66 -10.53
N PHE A 241 11.33 5.97 -10.88
CA PHE A 241 9.98 6.32 -10.43
C PHE A 241 9.73 6.01 -8.96
N ALA A 242 10.48 5.08 -8.35
CA ALA A 242 10.44 4.79 -6.92
C ALA A 242 11.21 5.82 -6.07
N LEU A 243 12.05 6.67 -6.68
CA LEU A 243 12.78 7.72 -5.97
C LEU A 243 11.83 8.88 -5.62
N ARG A 244 11.53 9.04 -4.32
CA ARG A 244 10.60 10.08 -3.82
C ARG A 244 11.22 11.48 -3.66
N THR A 245 12.45 11.69 -4.14
CA THR A 245 13.10 13.00 -4.09
C THR A 245 13.45 13.52 -5.49
N PRO A 246 13.17 14.81 -5.79
CA PRO A 246 13.45 15.39 -7.10
C PRO A 246 14.93 15.30 -7.51
N LEU A 247 15.83 15.43 -6.53
CA LEU A 247 17.28 15.40 -6.76
C LEU A 247 17.79 14.00 -7.10
N ALA A 248 17.35 12.96 -6.38
CA ALA A 248 17.74 11.58 -6.68
C ALA A 248 17.18 11.13 -8.03
N THR A 249 15.92 11.49 -8.32
CA THR A 249 15.27 11.25 -9.62
C THR A 249 16.05 11.91 -10.76
N GLY A 250 16.44 13.17 -10.59
CA GLY A 250 17.23 13.92 -11.57
C GLY A 250 18.61 13.30 -11.83
N LEU A 251 19.31 12.87 -10.77
CA LEU A 251 20.62 12.21 -10.89
C LEU A 251 20.51 10.84 -11.57
N ALA A 252 19.48 10.06 -11.26
CA ALA A 252 19.25 8.75 -11.87
C ALA A 252 18.90 8.87 -13.37
N LEU A 253 18.06 9.85 -13.73
CA LEU A 253 17.76 10.18 -15.14
C LEU A 253 19.03 10.64 -15.87
N ALA A 254 19.84 11.51 -15.28
CA ALA A 254 21.11 11.96 -15.85
C ALA A 254 22.06 10.78 -16.14
N GLY A 255 22.18 9.84 -15.19
CA GLY A 255 22.97 8.62 -15.36
C GLY A 255 22.45 7.74 -16.51
N LEU A 256 21.14 7.53 -16.60
CA LEU A 256 20.49 6.79 -17.70
C LEU A 256 20.77 7.41 -19.07
N ILE A 257 20.70 8.74 -19.16
CA ILE A 257 21.00 9.49 -20.39
C ILE A 257 22.47 9.32 -20.77
N SER A 258 23.39 9.43 -19.80
CA SER A 258 24.83 9.24 -20.04
C SER A 258 25.15 7.82 -20.52
N VAL A 259 24.58 6.79 -19.88
CA VAL A 259 24.76 5.38 -20.30
C VAL A 259 24.20 5.16 -21.71
N SER A 260 23.01 5.70 -21.99
CA SER A 260 22.38 5.61 -23.32
C SER A 260 23.24 6.29 -24.38
N ALA A 261 23.79 7.47 -24.08
CA ALA A 261 24.69 8.21 -24.97
C ALA A 261 25.99 7.44 -25.25
N ILE A 262 26.59 6.79 -24.24
CA ILE A 262 27.79 5.96 -24.38
C ILE A 262 27.51 4.73 -25.25
N VAL A 263 26.38 4.05 -25.02
CA VAL A 263 25.97 2.88 -25.82
C VAL A 263 25.73 3.27 -27.27
N LEU A 264 25.10 4.42 -27.53
CA LEU A 264 24.89 4.95 -28.89
C LEU A 264 26.19 5.34 -29.57
N THR A 265 27.09 6.06 -28.88
CA THR A 265 28.38 6.48 -29.46
C THR A 265 29.30 5.30 -29.78
N ASN A 266 29.23 4.22 -29.00
CA ASN A 266 29.95 2.97 -29.28
C ASN A 266 29.33 2.14 -30.42
N ARG A 267 28.11 2.45 -30.88
CA ARG A 267 27.44 1.77 -32.00
C ARG A 267 27.62 2.46 -33.35
N VAL A 268 28.09 3.72 -33.40
CA VAL A 268 28.20 4.49 -34.65
C VAL A 268 29.60 4.31 -35.28
N PRO A 269 29.71 3.76 -36.52
CA PRO A 269 30.98 3.66 -37.23
C PRO A 269 31.64 5.03 -37.39
N GLN A 270 32.97 5.09 -37.30
CA GLN A 270 33.75 6.33 -37.25
C GLN A 270 33.43 7.32 -38.39
N LYS A 271 33.02 6.83 -39.58
CA LYS A 271 32.62 7.64 -40.74
C LYS A 271 31.25 8.33 -40.64
N GLN A 272 30.37 7.91 -39.73
CA GLN A 272 29.02 8.47 -39.57
C GLN A 272 28.89 9.39 -38.35
N ARG A 273 29.99 9.66 -37.63
CA ARG A 273 30.04 10.55 -36.47
C ARG A 273 29.65 12.01 -36.77
N SER A 274 29.62 12.43 -38.04
CA SER A 274 29.14 13.78 -38.43
C SER A 274 27.65 14.01 -38.16
N TRP A 275 26.85 12.94 -37.96
CA TRP A 275 25.42 13.02 -37.64
C TRP A 275 25.14 13.12 -36.13
N LEU A 276 26.18 12.99 -35.28
CA LEU A 276 26.08 13.07 -33.82
C LEU A 276 25.37 14.33 -33.29
N PRO A 277 25.55 15.53 -33.87
CA PRO A 277 24.87 16.74 -33.39
C PRO A 277 23.35 16.64 -33.52
N LEU A 278 22.86 16.08 -34.63
CA LEU A 278 21.43 15.92 -34.91
C LEU A 278 20.79 14.89 -33.99
N THR A 279 21.45 13.73 -33.79
CA THR A 279 21.00 12.73 -32.81
C THR A 279 21.07 13.24 -31.37
N GLY A 280 22.08 14.04 -31.02
CA GLY A 280 22.22 14.64 -29.69
C GLY A 280 21.13 15.67 -29.40
N VAL A 281 20.78 16.51 -30.38
CA VAL A 281 19.68 17.47 -30.27
C VAL A 281 18.34 16.77 -30.14
N ILE A 282 18.07 15.71 -30.91
CA ILE A 282 16.82 14.95 -30.79
C ILE A 282 16.72 14.31 -29.39
N LEU A 283 17.78 13.65 -28.93
CA LEU A 283 17.81 12.99 -27.61
C LEU A 283 17.62 14.00 -26.45
N ALA A 284 18.32 15.14 -26.51
CA ALA A 284 18.20 16.20 -25.51
C ALA A 284 16.79 16.78 -25.49
N THR A 285 16.20 17.01 -26.68
CA THR A 285 14.84 17.55 -26.81
C THR A 285 13.81 16.60 -26.24
N THR A 286 13.86 15.31 -26.61
CA THR A 286 12.96 14.26 -26.09
C THR A 286 13.11 14.08 -24.59
N THR A 287 14.33 14.15 -24.07
CA THR A 287 14.59 14.07 -22.63
C THR A 287 13.99 15.27 -21.89
N LEU A 288 14.22 16.50 -22.36
CA LEU A 288 13.68 17.70 -21.74
C LEU A 288 12.14 17.72 -21.75
N THR A 289 11.51 17.27 -22.84
CA THR A 289 10.05 17.16 -22.90
C THR A 289 9.51 16.07 -21.98
N THR A 290 10.14 14.89 -21.93
CA THR A 290 9.69 13.78 -21.08
C THR A 290 9.86 14.10 -19.60
N THR A 291 11.00 14.69 -19.21
CA THR A 291 11.26 15.13 -17.83
C THR A 291 10.34 16.29 -17.44
N GLY A 292 10.12 17.26 -18.32
CA GLY A 292 9.17 18.36 -18.08
C GLY A 292 7.73 17.86 -17.88
N TYR A 293 7.30 16.89 -18.69
CA TYR A 293 5.98 16.27 -18.56
C TYR A 293 5.83 15.46 -17.27
N ALA A 294 6.87 14.70 -16.87
CA ALA A 294 6.90 13.98 -15.60
C ALA A 294 6.87 14.92 -14.39
N VAL A 295 7.63 16.02 -14.42
CA VAL A 295 7.64 17.03 -13.35
C VAL A 295 6.27 17.73 -13.21
N LEU A 296 5.60 18.03 -14.33
CA LEU A 296 4.26 18.64 -14.32
C LEU A 296 3.15 17.69 -13.83
N LEU A 297 3.32 16.37 -13.98
CA LEU A 297 2.38 15.37 -13.46
C LEU A 297 2.64 15.01 -11.99
N VAL A 298 3.90 15.05 -11.55
CA VAL A 298 4.32 14.70 -10.18
C VAL A 298 4.16 15.88 -9.21
N ILE A 299 4.34 17.12 -9.66
CA ILE A 299 4.10 18.31 -8.82
C ILE A 299 2.62 18.71 -8.95
N ARG A 300 1.74 18.06 -8.18
CA ARG A 300 0.47 18.66 -7.79
C ARG A 300 0.64 19.24 -6.39
N PRO A 301 0.59 20.57 -6.20
CA PRO A 301 0.52 21.13 -4.87
C PRO A 301 -0.88 20.85 -4.35
N VAL A 302 -1.00 20.03 -3.32
CA VAL A 302 -2.21 19.96 -2.52
C VAL A 302 -1.81 20.22 -1.09
N ASP A 303 -1.98 21.48 -0.70
CA ASP A 303 -1.86 21.91 0.67
C ASP A 303 -3.05 21.39 1.51
N TRP A 304 -2.74 21.24 2.80
CA TRP A 304 -3.57 21.39 4.00
C TRP A 304 -4.74 20.40 4.28
N TYR A 305 -4.50 19.55 5.29
CA TYR A 305 -5.41 19.11 6.38
C TYR A 305 -5.74 17.60 6.48
N ASP A 306 -5.70 17.09 7.72
CA ASP A 306 -5.78 15.70 8.26
C ASP A 306 -7.26 15.36 8.64
N PRO A 307 -7.83 14.15 8.37
CA PRO A 307 -7.69 13.02 9.32
C PRO A 307 -7.76 11.57 8.74
N GLN A 308 -7.17 10.64 9.52
CA GLN A 308 -7.30 9.16 9.59
C GLN A 308 -7.03 8.32 8.32
N TYR A 309 -6.05 7.39 8.43
CA TYR A 309 -5.24 6.89 7.31
C TYR A 309 -5.62 5.47 6.88
N TRP A 310 -6.18 5.38 5.69
CA TRP A 310 -6.20 4.16 4.88
C TRP A 310 -4.99 4.18 3.94
N LEU A 311 -4.12 3.16 4.01
CA LEU A 311 -3.01 2.97 3.08
C LEU A 311 -3.41 1.89 2.06
N PRO A 312 -3.88 2.27 0.85
CA PRO A 312 -4.13 1.29 -0.19
C PRO A 312 -2.83 0.61 -0.61
N ILE A 313 -2.85 -0.72 -0.72
CA ILE A 313 -1.77 -1.48 -1.37
C ILE A 313 -2.20 -1.70 -2.83
N GLY A 314 -1.39 -1.27 -3.79
CA GLY A 314 -1.54 -1.65 -5.20
C GLY A 314 -2.56 -0.86 -6.04
N TRP A 315 -2.44 0.48 -6.07
CA TRP A 315 -2.94 1.27 -7.21
C TRP A 315 -1.80 2.00 -7.89
N PHE A 316 -0.96 1.25 -8.62
CA PHE A 316 -0.23 1.67 -9.83
C PHE A 316 0.19 0.42 -10.61
#